data_AF-A0A7X7E9M6-F1
#
_entry.id   AF-A0A7X7E9M6-F1
#
_cell.length_a   1.000
_cell.length_b   1.000
_cell.length_c   1.000
_cell.angle_alpha   90.00
_cell.angle_beta   90.00
_cell.angle_gamma   90.00
#
_symmetry.space_group_name_H-M   'P 1'
#
loop_
_entity.id
_entity.type
_entity.pdbx_description
1 polymer ?
#
loop_
_entity_poly.entity_id
_entity_poly.type
_entity_poly.pdbx_seq_one_letter_code
_entity_poly.pdbx_strand_id
1 'polypeptide(L)'
;MESEVRQHGNYPPSKVYSLTPAGETALREWVTADPSVPQMRSTFLTQLAWADMLTDDEMASLLDRYGHEVEMKLLMQRELIRRGLSGPARTPREALLWSMIAEHDCALFEAELQWLKELREALKGEDNT
;
A
#
# COMPACT_ATOMS: atom_id res chain seq x y z
N MET A 1 24.96 -19.66 8.21
CA MET A 1 24.14 -18.77 9.06
C MET A 1 25.09 -18.28 10.14
N GLU A 2 25.54 -17.03 10.08
CA GLU A 2 26.44 -16.48 11.10
C GLU A 2 25.59 -15.64 12.04
N SER A 3 25.54 -16.04 13.31
CA SER A 3 24.82 -15.32 14.36
C SER A 3 25.84 -14.77 15.35
N GLU A 4 25.93 -13.45 15.45
CA GLU A 4 26.73 -12.78 16.46
C GLU A 4 25.82 -12.38 17.64
N VAL A 5 26.19 -12.74 18.86
CA VAL A 5 25.51 -12.30 20.08
C VAL A 5 26.17 -11.02 20.54
N ARG A 6 25.49 -9.87 20.40
CA ARG A 6 25.98 -8.58 20.92
C ARG A 6 25.30 -8.26 22.25
N GLN A 7 26.07 -8.19 23.34
CA GLN A 7 25.60 -7.62 24.61
C GLN A 7 25.77 -6.09 24.59
N HIS A 8 24.67 -5.36 24.74
CA HIS A 8 24.70 -3.91 24.97
C HIS A 8 24.39 -3.64 26.45
N GLY A 9 25.43 -3.47 27.28
CA GLY A 9 25.28 -3.09 28.69
C GLY A 9 24.39 -4.05 29.49
N ASN A 10 23.44 -3.50 30.26
CA ASN A 10 22.55 -4.27 31.17
C ASN A 10 21.28 -4.81 30.49
N TYR A 11 21.25 -4.89 29.15
CA TYR A 11 20.11 -5.42 28.39
C TYR A 11 20.29 -6.91 28.05
N PRO A 12 19.18 -7.67 27.86
CA PRO A 12 19.25 -9.08 27.51
C PRO A 12 20.01 -9.30 26.19
N PRO A 13 20.81 -10.38 26.09
CA PRO A 13 21.52 -10.70 24.86
C PRO A 13 20.53 -10.91 23.70
N SER A 14 20.77 -10.21 22.59
CA SER A 14 19.98 -10.32 21.36
C SER A 14 20.80 -10.96 20.24
N LYS A 15 20.15 -11.81 19.45
CA LYS A 15 20.75 -12.40 18.24
C LYS A 15 20.69 -11.36 17.12
N VAL A 16 21.86 -10.96 16.61
CA VAL A 16 21.96 -10.12 15.42
C VAL A 16 22.24 -11.03 14.23
N TYR A 17 21.38 -10.94 13.21
CA TYR A 17 21.56 -11.67 11.96
C TYR A 17 22.20 -10.75 10.92
N SER A 18 23.21 -11.26 10.25
CA SER A 18 23.89 -10.58 9.13
C SER A 18 23.73 -11.42 7.86
N LEU A 19 23.66 -10.76 6.71
CA LEU A 19 23.68 -11.46 5.42
C LEU A 19 25.03 -12.16 5.25
N THR A 20 24.99 -13.38 4.74
CA THR A 20 26.20 -14.09 4.29
C THR A 20 26.56 -13.65 2.87
N PRO A 21 27.78 -13.90 2.37
CA PRO A 21 28.14 -13.61 0.97
C PRO A 21 27.21 -14.26 -0.05
N ALA A 22 26.75 -15.49 0.24
CA ALA A 22 25.74 -16.16 -0.58
C ALA A 22 24.38 -15.43 -0.53
N GLY A 23 23.99 -14.90 0.63
CA GLY A 23 22.78 -14.09 0.79
C GLY A 23 22.85 -12.75 0.06
N GLU A 24 24.01 -12.08 0.05
CA GLU A 24 24.21 -10.85 -0.73
C GLU A 24 24.11 -11.10 -2.24
N THR A 25 24.66 -12.23 -2.71
CA THR A 25 24.57 -12.65 -4.12
C THR A 25 23.12 -12.92 -4.51
N ALA A 26 22.39 -13.72 -3.71
CA ALA A 26 20.99 -14.01 -3.94
C ALA A 26 20.11 -12.74 -3.90
N LEU A 27 20.38 -11.80 -2.98
CA LEU A 27 19.67 -10.53 -2.92
C LEU A 27 19.91 -9.70 -4.19
N ARG A 28 21.16 -9.65 -4.67
CA ARG A 28 21.50 -8.93 -5.92
C ARG A 28 20.77 -9.54 -7.11
N GLU A 29 20.82 -10.86 -7.26
CA GLU A 29 20.10 -11.57 -8.33
C GLU A 29 18.61 -11.23 -8.32
N TRP A 30 17.97 -11.25 -7.15
CA TRP A 30 16.56 -10.91 -7.01
C TRP A 30 16.24 -9.46 -7.37
N VAL A 31 17.04 -8.49 -6.92
CA VAL A 31 16.82 -7.06 -7.25
C VAL A 31 17.01 -6.77 -8.75
N THR A 32 17.77 -7.62 -9.46
CA THR A 32 18.01 -7.49 -10.91
C THR A 32 17.09 -8.35 -11.77
N ALA A 33 16.21 -9.16 -11.18
CA ALA A 33 15.26 -9.97 -11.91
C ALA A 33 14.17 -9.11 -12.57
N ASP A 34 13.56 -9.64 -13.63
CA ASP A 34 12.49 -8.94 -14.33
C ASP A 34 11.31 -8.65 -13.39
N PRO A 35 10.82 -7.39 -13.33
CA PRO A 35 9.69 -7.06 -12.49
C PRO A 35 8.39 -7.63 -13.07
N SER A 36 7.48 -8.04 -12.20
CA SER A 36 6.12 -8.43 -12.58
C SER A 36 5.11 -7.35 -12.22
N VAL A 37 4.04 -7.24 -13.01
CA VAL A 37 2.93 -6.35 -12.70
C VAL A 37 2.14 -6.91 -11.52
N PRO A 38 1.78 -6.11 -10.50
CA PRO A 38 0.99 -6.59 -9.38
C PRO A 38 -0.40 -7.03 -9.84
N GLN A 39 -0.85 -8.20 -9.37
CA GLN A 39 -2.23 -8.63 -9.55
C GLN A 39 -3.12 -8.01 -8.47
N MET A 40 -3.98 -7.06 -8.87
CA MET A 40 -4.93 -6.43 -7.95
C MET A 40 -6.17 -7.33 -7.77
N ARG A 41 -6.50 -7.66 -6.53
CA ARG A 41 -7.78 -8.31 -6.19
C ARG A 41 -8.64 -7.34 -5.37
N SER A 42 -9.76 -6.92 -5.92
CA SER A 42 -10.70 -6.01 -5.25
C SER A 42 -12.05 -6.69 -5.05
N THR A 43 -12.38 -6.98 -3.79
CA THR A 43 -13.71 -7.50 -3.41
C THR A 43 -14.80 -6.49 -3.74
N PHE A 44 -14.51 -5.20 -3.62
CA PHE A 44 -15.46 -4.14 -3.96
C PHE A 44 -15.82 -4.16 -5.45
N LEU A 45 -14.84 -4.30 -6.34
CA LEU A 45 -15.12 -4.38 -7.78
C LEU A 45 -15.97 -5.62 -8.12
N THR A 46 -15.77 -6.73 -7.41
CA THR A 46 -16.65 -7.90 -7.55
C THR A 46 -18.09 -7.60 -7.09
N GLN A 47 -18.26 -6.85 -6.00
CA GLN A 47 -19.60 -6.41 -5.57
C GLN A 47 -20.23 -5.45 -6.58
N LEU A 48 -19.45 -4.50 -7.09
CA LEU A 48 -19.89 -3.52 -8.07
C LEU A 48 -20.35 -4.19 -9.38
N ALA A 49 -19.67 -5.26 -9.80
CA ALA A 49 -20.07 -6.04 -10.98
C ALA A 49 -21.47 -6.66 -10.88
N TRP A 50 -22.04 -6.75 -9.67
CA TRP A 50 -23.39 -7.25 -9.42
C TRP A 50 -24.32 -6.19 -8.83
N ALA A 51 -23.88 -4.93 -8.76
CA ALA A 51 -24.60 -3.88 -8.06
C ALA A 51 -25.80 -3.31 -8.85
N ASP A 52 -25.98 -3.69 -10.11
CA ASP A 52 -27.15 -3.33 -10.95
C ASP A 52 -28.48 -3.79 -10.35
N MET A 53 -28.46 -4.78 -9.44
CA MET A 53 -29.65 -5.24 -8.72
C MET A 53 -30.07 -4.32 -7.56
N LEU A 54 -29.26 -3.32 -7.21
CA LEU A 54 -29.49 -2.42 -6.10
C LEU A 54 -30.38 -1.24 -6.51
N THR A 55 -31.14 -0.71 -5.56
CA THR A 55 -31.77 0.61 -5.72
C THR A 55 -30.73 1.73 -5.66
N ASP A 56 -31.08 2.92 -6.14
CA ASP A 56 -30.17 4.09 -6.15
C ASP A 56 -29.64 4.43 -4.74
N ASP A 57 -30.50 4.35 -3.72
CA ASP A 57 -30.13 4.57 -2.32
C ASP A 57 -29.15 3.51 -1.80
N GLU A 58 -29.36 2.24 -2.18
CA GLU A 58 -28.47 1.14 -1.82
C GLU A 58 -27.12 1.24 -2.55
N MET A 59 -27.13 1.61 -3.83
CA MET A 59 -25.93 1.89 -4.61
C MET A 59 -25.14 3.04 -4.01
N ALA A 60 -25.79 4.18 -3.72
CA ALA A 60 -25.16 5.33 -3.07
C ALA A 60 -24.55 4.93 -1.72
N SER A 61 -25.28 4.16 -0.91
CA SER A 61 -24.81 3.65 0.38
C SER A 61 -23.63 2.68 0.26
N LEU A 62 -23.57 1.87 -0.81
CA LEU A 62 -22.44 0.99 -1.10
C LEU A 62 -21.19 1.82 -1.42
N LEU A 63 -21.33 2.80 -2.31
CA LEU A 63 -20.24 3.69 -2.71
C LEU A 63 -19.75 4.55 -1.54
N ASP A 64 -20.64 5.00 -0.64
CA ASP A 64 -20.30 5.82 0.53
C ASP A 64 -19.44 5.03 1.52
N ARG A 65 -19.87 3.82 1.86
CA ARG A 65 -19.11 2.94 2.77
C ARG A 65 -17.75 2.60 2.19
N TYR A 66 -17.68 2.26 0.91
CA TYR A 66 -16.40 1.95 0.28
C TYR A 66 -15.48 3.18 0.22
N GLY A 67 -15.99 4.34 -0.20
CA GLY A 67 -15.23 5.60 -0.21
C GLY A 67 -14.67 5.95 1.16
N HIS A 68 -15.47 5.81 2.22
CA HIS A 68 -15.02 6.03 3.59
C HIS A 68 -13.85 5.12 4.00
N GLU A 69 -13.91 3.83 3.66
CA GLU A 69 -12.82 2.88 3.94
C GLU A 69 -11.52 3.25 3.19
N VAL A 70 -11.63 3.72 1.95
CA VAL A 70 -10.47 4.18 1.16
C VAL A 70 -9.88 5.47 1.76
N GLU A 71 -10.72 6.43 2.17
CA GLU A 71 -10.28 7.64 2.87
C GLU A 71 -9.55 7.32 4.18
N MET A 72 -10.08 6.40 4.98
CA MET A 72 -9.44 5.95 6.22
C MET A 72 -8.06 5.35 5.96
N LYS A 73 -7.92 4.50 4.94
CA LYS A 73 -6.61 3.96 4.55
C LYS A 73 -5.64 5.04 4.10
N LEU A 74 -6.10 6.01 3.29
CA LEU A 74 -5.28 7.14 2.86
C LEU A 74 -4.79 7.97 4.05
N LEU A 75 -5.66 8.29 5.01
CA LEU A 75 -5.28 9.03 6.22
C LEU A 75 -4.26 8.26 7.06
N MET A 76 -4.43 6.95 7.23
CA MET A 76 -3.47 6.11 7.94
C MET A 76 -2.10 6.10 7.26
N GLN A 77 -2.04 6.01 5.92
CA GLN A 77 -0.77 6.04 5.20
C GLN A 77 -0.08 7.40 5.29
N ARG A 78 -0.83 8.50 5.13
CA ARG A 78 -0.29 9.86 5.31
C ARG A 78 0.27 10.06 6.72
N GLU A 79 -0.40 9.52 7.74
CA GLU A 79 0.09 9.57 9.12
C GLU A 79 1.37 8.74 9.31
N LEU A 80 1.46 7.57 8.68
CA LEU A 80 2.67 6.74 8.69
C LEU A 80 3.86 7.47 8.05
N ILE A 81 3.64 8.12 6.90
CA ILE A 81 4.66 8.96 6.24
C ILE A 81 5.08 10.11 7.16
N ARG A 82 4.11 10.81 7.77
CA ARG A 82 4.36 11.95 8.68
C ARG A 82 5.19 11.56 9.90
N ARG A 83 4.99 10.36 10.45
CA ARG A 83 5.76 9.84 11.60
C ARG A 83 7.21 9.48 11.27
N GLY A 84 7.54 9.42 9.98
CA GLY A 84 8.86 9.02 9.50
C GLY A 84 8.89 7.54 9.13
N LEU A 85 9.51 7.26 7.98
CA LEU A 85 9.55 5.94 7.37
C LEU A 85 10.50 5.03 8.13
N SER A 86 10.07 3.78 8.38
CA SER A 86 10.87 2.79 9.11
C SER A 86 11.99 2.14 8.28
N GLY A 87 12.40 2.78 7.19
CA GLY A 87 13.45 2.29 6.30
C GLY A 87 14.85 2.55 6.86
N PRO A 88 15.84 1.66 6.61
CA PRO A 88 17.20 1.81 7.11
C PRO A 88 17.95 3.07 6.59
N ALA A 89 17.46 3.71 5.52
CA ALA A 89 17.89 5.03 5.04
C ALA A 89 19.42 5.28 5.08
N ARG A 90 20.23 4.28 4.70
CA ARG A 90 21.70 4.28 4.91
C ARG A 90 22.41 5.19 3.93
N THR A 91 21.76 5.50 2.81
CA THR A 91 22.24 6.43 1.78
C THR A 91 21.11 7.41 1.40
N PRO A 92 21.43 8.59 0.84
CA PRO A 92 20.41 9.52 0.35
C PRO A 92 19.49 8.88 -0.70
N ARG A 93 20.04 8.02 -1.57
CA ARG A 93 19.25 7.27 -2.55
C ARG A 93 18.28 6.31 -1.88
N GLU A 94 18.73 5.56 -0.87
CA GLU A 94 17.87 4.63 -0.13
C GLU A 94 16.77 5.37 0.64
N ALA A 95 17.07 6.52 1.26
CA ALA A 95 16.07 7.36 1.90
C ALA A 95 14.99 7.81 0.92
N LEU A 96 15.40 8.29 -0.27
CA LEU A 96 14.46 8.66 -1.33
C LEU A 96 13.59 7.48 -1.77
N LEU A 97 14.19 6.30 -2.00
CA LEU A 97 13.44 5.11 -2.40
C LEU A 97 12.37 4.73 -1.37
N TRP A 98 12.69 4.78 -0.07
CA TRP A 98 11.71 4.54 0.99
C TRP A 98 10.58 5.56 0.98
N SER A 99 10.87 6.85 0.72
CA SER A 99 9.84 7.88 0.59
C SER A 99 8.91 7.60 -0.58
N MET A 100 9.47 7.31 -1.76
CA MET A 100 8.68 7.00 -2.94
C MET A 100 7.81 5.75 -2.75
N ILE A 101 8.33 4.72 -2.07
CA ILE A 101 7.57 3.49 -1.77
C ILE A 101 6.36 3.78 -0.88
N ALA A 102 6.51 4.65 0.12
CA ALA A 102 5.37 4.97 0.99
C ALA A 102 4.37 5.92 0.33
N GLU A 103 4.83 6.86 -0.50
CA GLU A 103 3.97 7.74 -1.27
C GLU A 103 3.14 6.99 -2.33
N HIS A 104 3.64 5.86 -2.84
CA HIS A 104 2.94 5.02 -3.81
C HIS A 104 1.54 4.59 -3.35
N ASP A 105 1.41 4.16 -2.09
CA ASP A 105 0.11 3.71 -1.57
C ASP A 105 -0.88 4.88 -1.44
N CYS A 106 -0.40 6.07 -1.08
CA CYS A 106 -1.22 7.28 -1.10
C CYS A 106 -1.72 7.58 -2.51
N ALA A 107 -0.85 7.51 -3.52
CA ALA A 107 -1.22 7.76 -4.91
C ALA A 107 -2.29 6.78 -5.40
N LEU A 108 -2.22 5.50 -5.01
CA LEU A 108 -3.24 4.51 -5.33
C LEU A 108 -4.60 4.84 -4.72
N PHE A 109 -4.64 5.18 -3.42
CA PHE A 109 -5.91 5.50 -2.77
C PHE A 109 -6.52 6.82 -3.26
N GLU A 110 -5.68 7.81 -3.58
CA GLU A 110 -6.15 9.05 -4.21
C GLU A 110 -6.76 8.80 -5.59
N ALA A 111 -6.13 7.95 -6.40
CA ALA A 111 -6.67 7.54 -7.69
C ALA A 111 -7.98 6.77 -7.54
N GLU A 112 -8.09 5.88 -6.55
CA GLU A 112 -9.32 5.12 -6.27
C GLU A 112 -10.48 6.07 -5.86
N LEU A 113 -10.23 7.05 -4.99
CA LEU A 113 -11.23 8.04 -4.60
C LEU A 113 -11.68 8.91 -5.79
N GLN A 114 -10.73 9.30 -6.64
CA GLN A 114 -11.04 10.06 -7.85
C GLN A 114 -11.89 9.23 -8.81
N TRP A 115 -11.56 7.96 -9.01
CA TRP A 115 -12.37 7.05 -9.82
C TRP A 115 -13.78 6.84 -9.23
N LEU A 116 -13.92 6.67 -7.91
CA LEU A 116 -15.24 6.58 -7.26
C LEU A 116 -16.08 7.84 -7.47
N LYS A 117 -15.45 9.01 -7.46
CA LYS A 117 -16.14 10.27 -7.77
C LYS A 117 -16.65 10.29 -9.21
N GLU A 118 -15.83 9.88 -10.17
CA GLU A 118 -16.22 9.78 -11.58
C GLU A 118 -17.37 8.78 -11.80
N LEU A 119 -17.31 7.62 -11.13
CA LEU A 119 -18.37 6.62 -11.17
C LEU A 119 -19.71 7.19 -10.67
N ARG A 120 -19.70 7.95 -9.56
CA ARG A 120 -20.92 8.58 -9.03
C ARG A 120 -21.54 9.59 -9.99
N GLU A 121 -20.70 10.40 -10.63
CA GLU A 121 -21.19 11.39 -11.59
C GLU A 121 -21.74 10.73 -12.86
N ALA A 122 -21.14 9.63 -13.30
CA ALA A 122 -21.67 8.84 -14.41
C ALA A 122 -23.06 8.26 -14.09
N LEU A 123 -23.23 7.64 -12.91
CA LEU A 123 -24.50 7.05 -12.49
C LEU A 123 -25.63 8.10 -12.39
N LYS A 124 -25.36 9.27 -11.81
CA LYS A 124 -26.34 10.37 -11.78
C LYS A 124 -26.73 10.90 -13.16
N GLY A 125 -25.82 10.79 -14.13
CA GLY A 125 -26.06 11.22 -15.51
C GLY A 125 -27.05 10.32 -16.25
N GLU A 126 -27.15 9.04 -15.87
CA GLU A 126 -28.10 8.08 -16.44
C GLU A 126 -29.54 8.34 -15.99
N ASP A 127 -29.75 8.81 -14.76
CA ASP A 127 -31.09 9.13 -14.22
C ASP A 127 -31.77 10.34 -14.90
N ASN A 128 -31.02 11.15 -15.65
CA ASN A 128 -31.50 12.39 -16.27
C ASN A 128 -31.77 12.24 -17.79
N THR A 129 -31.87 11.01 -18.30
CA THR A 129 -32.20 10.68 -19.71
C THR A 129 -33.41 9.75 -19.78
#